data_AF-A0A7Y0DZJ8-F1
#
_entry.id   AF-A0A7Y0DZJ8-F1
#
_cell.length_a   1.000
_cell.length_b   1.000
_cell.length_c   1.000
_cell.angle_alpha   90.00
_cell.angle_beta   90.00
_cell.angle_gamma   90.00
#
_symmetry.space_group_name_H-M   'P 1'
#
loop_
_entity.id
_entity.type
_entity.pdbx_description
1 polymer ?
#
loop_
_entity_poly.entity_id
_entity_poly.type
_entity_poly.pdbx_seq_one_letter_code
_entity_poly.pdbx_strand_id
1 'polypeptide(L)'
;MLEGLRTALGERTARHRNRPFLEACMATCALVAIADGEVSLSERSRVDDVLEAIDRLKFFDVHEAVDLFNTHVDAIVAEPVKGRKAALEAVKEMRHDAGDAVMLVKIALAISRADGDFLESERAQCEAICRVLGLDLRDYE
;
A
#
# COMPACT_ATOMS: atom_id res chain seq x y z
N MET A 1 17.62 -22.11 -24.30
CA MET A 1 17.62 -20.70 -24.78
C MET A 1 16.21 -20.13 -24.91
N LEU A 2 15.26 -20.81 -25.57
CA LEU A 2 13.86 -20.36 -25.69
C LEU A 2 13.06 -20.39 -24.37
N GLU A 3 13.34 -21.35 -23.48
CA GLU A 3 12.64 -21.45 -22.18
C GLU A 3 12.99 -20.30 -21.24
N GLY A 4 14.28 -19.96 -21.08
CA GLY A 4 14.68 -18.80 -20.26
C GLY A 4 14.12 -17.47 -20.77
N LEU A 5 13.94 -17.34 -22.09
CA LEU A 5 13.31 -16.17 -22.71
C LEU A 5 11.80 -16.10 -22.39
N ARG A 6 11.09 -17.24 -22.41
CA ARG A 6 9.67 -17.30 -22.01
C ARG A 6 9.47 -16.94 -20.54
N THR A 7 10.34 -17.43 -19.66
CA THR A 7 10.27 -17.10 -18.22
C THR A 7 10.48 -15.61 -17.99
N ALA A 8 11.55 -15.02 -18.55
CA ALA A 8 11.84 -13.60 -18.40
C ALA A 8 10.73 -12.69 -18.98
N LEU A 9 10.12 -13.07 -20.10
CA LEU A 9 8.97 -12.35 -20.66
C LEU A 9 7.73 -12.46 -19.77
N GLY A 10 7.48 -13.65 -19.20
CA GLY A 10 6.38 -13.88 -18.27
C GLY A 10 6.49 -13.02 -17.00
N GLU A 11 7.67 -12.98 -16.39
CA GLU A 11 7.96 -12.15 -15.21
C GLU A 11 7.78 -10.67 -15.49
N ARG A 12 8.32 -10.16 -16.61
CA ARG A 12 8.13 -8.75 -17.01
C ARG A 12 6.67 -8.40 -17.23
N THR A 13 5.89 -9.29 -17.84
CA THR A 13 4.46 -9.08 -18.08
C THR A 13 3.69 -9.06 -16.77
N ALA A 14 3.99 -9.98 -15.85
CA ALA A 14 3.37 -10.03 -14.53
C ALA A 14 3.69 -8.77 -13.71
N ARG A 15 4.95 -8.33 -13.71
CA ARG A 15 5.40 -7.10 -13.03
C ARG A 15 4.70 -5.86 -13.60
N HIS A 16 4.58 -5.75 -14.92
CA HIS A 16 3.86 -4.63 -15.53
C HIS A 16 2.37 -4.62 -15.14
N ARG A 17 1.73 -5.79 -15.12
CA ARG A 17 0.31 -5.92 -14.73
C ARG A 17 0.08 -5.59 -13.26
N ASN A 18 1.00 -5.97 -12.39
CA ASN A 18 0.86 -5.79 -10.93
C ASN A 18 1.39 -4.43 -10.45
N ARG A 19 1.97 -3.60 -11.33
CA ARG A 19 2.56 -2.31 -10.96
C ARG A 19 1.55 -1.34 -10.30
N PRO A 20 0.32 -1.16 -10.83
CA PRO A 20 -0.68 -0.33 -10.16
C PRO A 20 -1.04 -0.83 -8.76
N PHE A 21 -1.06 -2.16 -8.58
CA PHE A 21 -1.31 -2.76 -7.28
C PHE A 21 -0.17 -2.51 -6.29
N LEU A 22 1.10 -2.60 -6.73
CA LEU A 22 2.24 -2.20 -5.90
C LEU A 22 2.15 -0.73 -5.48
N GLU A 23 1.85 0.16 -6.43
CA GLU A 23 1.70 1.60 -6.15
C GLU A 23 0.59 1.86 -5.13
N ALA A 24 -0.57 1.20 -5.29
CA ALA A 24 -1.67 1.29 -4.35
C ALA A 24 -1.32 0.75 -2.95
N CYS A 25 -0.57 -0.36 -2.87
CA CYS A 25 -0.07 -0.90 -1.60
C CYS A 25 0.85 0.09 -0.89
N MET A 26 1.84 0.65 -1.60
CA MET A 26 2.80 1.58 -1.01
C MET A 26 2.14 2.92 -0.63
N ALA A 27 1.19 3.40 -1.44
CA ALA A 27 0.36 4.55 -1.11
C ALA A 27 -0.49 4.30 0.16
N THR A 28 -1.07 3.10 0.30
CA THR A 28 -1.83 2.69 1.49
C THR A 28 -0.96 2.69 2.73
N CYS A 29 0.22 2.07 2.66
CA CYS A 29 1.19 2.08 3.76
C CYS A 29 1.59 3.51 4.13
N ALA A 30 1.90 4.36 3.15
CA ALA A 30 2.31 5.74 3.39
C ALA A 30 1.20 6.59 4.04
N LEU A 31 -0.06 6.42 3.63
CA LEU A 31 -1.19 7.14 4.22
C LEU A 31 -1.36 6.82 5.70
N VAL A 32 -1.28 5.53 6.07
CA VAL A 32 -1.44 5.09 7.45
C VAL A 32 -0.22 5.46 8.28
N ALA A 33 0.99 5.20 7.77
CA ALA A 33 2.23 5.40 8.52
C ALA A 33 2.60 6.88 8.76
N ILE A 34 1.97 7.82 8.07
CA ILE A 34 2.14 9.27 8.29
C ILE A 34 0.92 9.90 8.99
N ALA A 35 0.02 9.08 9.53
CA ALA A 35 -1.25 9.54 10.09
C ALA A 35 -1.05 10.49 11.27
N ASP A 36 -0.06 10.21 12.12
CA ASP A 36 0.32 11.00 13.29
C ASP A 36 1.39 12.08 12.99
N GLY A 37 1.97 12.05 11.80
CA GLY A 37 2.89 13.07 11.27
C GLY A 37 4.34 12.61 11.12
N GLU A 38 4.72 11.46 11.67
CA GLU A 38 6.07 10.89 11.52
C GLU A 38 6.00 9.37 11.33
N VAL A 39 6.83 8.84 10.43
CA VAL A 39 6.90 7.38 10.24
C VAL A 39 7.82 6.76 11.28
N SER A 40 7.28 5.95 12.17
CA SER A 40 8.02 5.19 13.18
C SER A 40 8.82 4.02 12.59
N LEU A 41 9.77 3.47 13.37
CA LEU A 41 10.51 2.27 12.99
C LEU A 41 9.61 1.03 12.92
N SER A 42 8.63 0.94 13.83
CA SER A 42 7.67 -0.16 13.86
C SER A 42 6.82 -0.20 12.60
N GLU A 43 6.32 0.95 12.14
CA GLU A 43 5.53 1.03 10.90
C GLU A 43 6.39 0.69 9.67
N ARG A 44 7.63 1.16 9.60
CA ARG A 44 8.55 0.76 8.51
C ARG A 44 8.75 -0.75 8.45
N SER A 45 8.99 -1.38 9.62
CA SER A 45 9.12 -2.84 9.68
C SER A 45 7.86 -3.56 9.20
N ARG A 46 6.66 -2.99 9.42
CA ARG A 46 5.41 -3.55 8.89
C ARG A 46 5.26 -3.41 7.39
N VAL A 47 5.81 -2.37 6.78
CA VAL A 47 5.84 -2.25 5.32
C VAL A 47 6.67 -3.39 4.74
N ASP A 48 7.80 -3.73 5.35
CA ASP A 48 8.63 -4.86 4.94
C ASP A 48 7.86 -6.20 5.09
N ASP A 49 7.19 -6.42 6.23
CA ASP A 49 6.32 -7.60 6.45
C ASP A 49 5.25 -7.74 5.35
N VAL A 50 4.63 -6.63 4.96
CA VAL A 50 3.60 -6.59 3.90
C VAL A 50 4.18 -7.00 2.56
N LEU A 51 5.39 -6.55 2.23
CA LEU A 51 6.05 -6.91 0.97
C LEU A 51 6.39 -8.41 0.92
N GLU A 52 6.81 -8.99 2.03
CA GLU A 52 7.11 -10.42 2.13
C GLU A 52 5.87 -11.31 2.07
N ALA A 53 4.76 -10.87 2.71
CA ALA A 53 3.54 -11.64 2.83
C ALA A 53 2.75 -11.78 1.52
N ILE A 54 2.91 -10.86 0.57
CA ILE A 54 2.07 -10.79 -0.63
C ILE A 54 2.79 -11.43 -1.83
N ASP A 55 2.35 -12.63 -2.21
CA ASP A 55 2.93 -13.39 -3.34
C ASP A 55 3.00 -12.59 -4.65
N ARG A 56 2.00 -11.73 -4.92
CA ARG A 56 1.97 -10.89 -6.12
C ARG A 56 3.06 -9.82 -6.16
N LEU A 57 3.61 -9.46 -5.00
CA LEU A 57 4.66 -8.44 -4.87
C LEU A 57 6.07 -9.04 -4.93
N LYS A 58 6.22 -10.37 -4.82
CA LYS A 58 7.52 -11.08 -4.87
C LYS A 58 8.31 -10.88 -6.18
N PHE A 59 7.67 -10.42 -7.25
CA PHE A 59 8.31 -10.11 -8.53
C PHE A 59 8.91 -8.70 -8.60
N PHE A 60 8.65 -7.87 -7.59
CA PHE A 60 9.21 -6.52 -7.49
C PHE A 60 10.43 -6.52 -6.59
N ASP A 61 11.31 -5.55 -6.85
CA ASP A 61 12.46 -5.31 -5.99
C ASP A 61 11.98 -4.61 -4.71
N VAL A 62 12.45 -5.06 -3.54
CA VAL A 62 12.08 -4.46 -2.25
C VAL A 62 12.48 -2.99 -2.21
N HIS A 63 13.63 -2.61 -2.78
CA HIS A 63 14.04 -1.22 -2.88
C HIS A 63 13.09 -0.39 -3.73
N GLU A 64 12.56 -0.95 -4.82
CA GLU A 64 11.56 -0.24 -5.63
C GLU A 64 10.28 0.03 -4.84
N ALA A 65 9.83 -0.93 -4.03
CA ALA A 65 8.66 -0.75 -3.19
C ALA A 65 8.91 0.31 -2.09
N VAL A 66 10.05 0.23 -1.42
CA VAL A 66 10.47 1.20 -0.40
C VAL A 66 10.62 2.61 -0.99
N ASP A 67 11.15 2.74 -2.20
CA ASP A 67 11.27 4.03 -2.90
C ASP A 67 9.89 4.63 -3.21
N LEU A 68 8.92 3.80 -3.66
CA LEU A 68 7.54 4.23 -3.88
C LEU A 68 6.88 4.68 -2.57
N PHE A 69 7.07 3.91 -1.49
CA PHE A 69 6.57 4.27 -0.17
C PHE A 69 7.14 5.63 0.28
N ASN A 70 8.46 5.80 0.25
CA ASN A 70 9.11 7.06 0.61
C ASN A 70 8.63 8.22 -0.28
N THR A 71 8.44 7.99 -1.58
CA THR A 71 7.90 9.00 -2.50
C THR A 71 6.51 9.49 -2.07
N HIS A 72 5.63 8.58 -1.65
CA HIS A 72 4.31 8.95 -1.14
C HIS A 72 4.39 9.69 0.19
N VAL A 73 5.23 9.23 1.12
CA VAL A 73 5.48 9.92 2.40
C VAL A 73 5.97 11.34 2.15
N ASP A 74 7.02 11.51 1.34
CA ASP A 74 7.61 12.82 1.02
C ASP A 74 6.59 13.75 0.35
N ALA A 75 5.76 13.24 -0.57
CA ALA A 75 4.70 14.01 -1.20
C ALA A 75 3.63 14.46 -0.20
N ILE A 76 3.28 13.61 0.77
CA ILE A 76 2.34 13.94 1.85
C ILE A 76 2.96 14.98 2.79
N VAL A 77 4.23 14.83 3.16
CA VAL A 77 4.92 15.80 4.03
C VAL A 77 5.05 17.17 3.36
N ALA A 78 5.42 17.20 2.07
CA ALA A 78 5.63 18.43 1.32
C ALA A 78 4.32 19.20 1.05
N GLU A 79 3.25 18.51 0.64
CA GLU A 79 1.95 19.12 0.35
C GLU A 79 0.80 18.25 0.94
N PRO A 80 0.50 18.32 2.25
CA PRO A 80 -0.39 17.36 2.93
C PRO A 80 -1.74 17.09 2.26
N VAL A 81 -2.42 18.14 1.80
CA VAL A 81 -3.72 17.99 1.13
C VAL A 81 -3.57 17.31 -0.24
N LYS A 82 -2.57 17.70 -1.02
CA LYS A 82 -2.37 17.23 -2.39
C LYS A 82 -1.72 15.85 -2.43
N GLY A 83 -0.70 15.62 -1.59
CA GLY A 83 -0.03 14.33 -1.44
C GLY A 83 -0.99 13.24 -0.98
N ARG A 84 -1.81 13.52 0.06
CA ARG A 84 -2.85 12.57 0.50
C ARG A 84 -3.86 12.29 -0.60
N LYS A 85 -4.31 13.31 -1.33
CA LYS A 85 -5.22 13.13 -2.48
C LYS A 85 -4.59 12.25 -3.56
N ALA A 86 -3.32 12.47 -3.90
CA ALA A 86 -2.62 11.67 -4.90
C ALA A 86 -2.48 10.20 -4.47
N ALA A 87 -2.10 9.95 -3.21
CA ALA A 87 -2.03 8.61 -2.65
C ALA A 87 -3.41 7.92 -2.65
N LEU A 88 -4.47 8.64 -2.27
CA LEU A 88 -5.83 8.10 -2.32
C LEU A 88 -6.32 7.81 -3.75
N GLU A 89 -5.92 8.58 -4.76
CA GLU A 89 -6.26 8.25 -6.15
C GLU A 89 -5.55 6.97 -6.61
N ALA A 90 -4.30 6.72 -6.22
CA ALA A 90 -3.62 5.45 -6.49
C ALA A 90 -4.35 4.26 -5.84
N VAL A 91 -4.80 4.42 -4.58
CA VAL A 91 -5.64 3.42 -3.88
C VAL A 91 -6.95 3.17 -4.62
N LYS A 92 -7.60 4.24 -5.09
CA LYS A 92 -8.90 4.19 -5.78
C LYS A 92 -8.87 3.37 -7.06
N GLU A 93 -7.73 3.27 -7.75
CA GLU A 93 -7.63 2.45 -8.96
C GLU A 93 -7.99 0.99 -8.69
N MET A 94 -7.75 0.49 -7.47
CA MET A 94 -8.06 -0.89 -7.08
C MET A 94 -9.53 -1.10 -6.71
N ARG A 95 -10.36 -0.04 -6.66
CA ARG A 95 -11.80 -0.13 -6.33
C ARG A 95 -12.56 -1.11 -7.22
N HIS A 96 -12.14 -1.27 -8.47
CA HIS A 96 -12.84 -2.10 -9.45
C HIS A 96 -12.55 -3.61 -9.29
N ASP A 97 -11.54 -3.98 -8.50
CA ASP A 97 -11.23 -5.36 -8.16
C ASP A 97 -11.48 -5.57 -6.67
N ALA A 98 -12.53 -6.34 -6.35
CA ALA A 98 -12.93 -6.58 -4.97
C ALA A 98 -11.84 -7.28 -4.15
N GLY A 99 -11.02 -8.13 -4.78
CA GLY A 99 -9.91 -8.80 -4.13
C GLY A 99 -8.81 -7.81 -3.74
N ASP A 100 -8.44 -6.93 -4.68
CA ASP A 100 -7.40 -5.93 -4.44
C ASP A 100 -7.86 -4.87 -3.43
N ALA A 101 -9.11 -4.40 -3.54
CA ALA A 101 -9.69 -3.48 -2.58
C ALA A 101 -9.69 -4.04 -1.14
N VAL A 102 -10.15 -5.28 -0.95
CA VAL A 102 -10.10 -5.94 0.37
C VAL A 102 -8.67 -6.09 0.86
N MET A 103 -7.73 -6.40 -0.04
CA MET A 103 -6.33 -6.58 0.33
C MET A 103 -5.71 -5.27 0.83
N LEU A 104 -5.98 -4.13 0.17
CA LEU A 104 -5.51 -2.83 0.63
C LEU A 104 -6.03 -2.47 2.03
N VAL A 105 -7.30 -2.77 2.33
CA VAL A 105 -7.86 -2.55 3.68
C VAL A 105 -7.13 -3.41 4.72
N LYS A 106 -6.84 -4.68 4.41
CA LYS A 106 -6.08 -5.56 5.31
C LYS A 106 -4.66 -5.06 5.55
N ILE A 107 -4.01 -4.52 4.52
CA ILE A 107 -2.69 -3.91 4.64
C ILE A 107 -2.78 -2.69 5.57
N ALA A 108 -3.74 -1.80 5.36
CA ALA A 108 -3.92 -0.62 6.20
C ALA A 108 -4.06 -1.00 7.68
N LEU A 109 -4.89 -2.00 7.99
CA LEU A 109 -5.08 -2.53 9.35
C LEU A 109 -3.84 -3.21 9.93
N ALA A 110 -3.01 -3.84 9.09
CA ALA A 110 -1.77 -4.48 9.54
C ALA A 110 -0.72 -3.44 9.93
N ILE A 111 -0.63 -2.32 9.20
CA ILE A 111 0.26 -1.21 9.54
C ILE A 111 -0.24 -0.52 10.82
N SER A 112 -1.53 -0.21 10.92
CA SER A 112 -2.11 0.56 12.04
C SER A 112 -2.19 -0.18 13.38
N ARG A 113 -1.76 -1.44 13.43
CA ARG A 113 -1.74 -2.25 14.66
C ARG A 113 -0.29 -2.61 15.05
N ALA A 114 0.70 -1.89 14.52
CA ALA A 114 2.12 -2.20 14.69
C ALA A 114 2.53 -2.29 16.17
N ASP A 115 2.12 -1.30 16.97
CA ASP A 115 2.52 -1.15 18.37
C ASP A 115 1.41 -1.51 19.37
N GLY A 116 0.28 -2.07 18.90
CA GLY A 116 -0.81 -2.59 19.73
C GLY A 116 -1.91 -1.60 20.07
N ASP A 117 -1.68 -0.29 19.88
CA ASP A 117 -2.71 0.75 20.00
C ASP A 117 -3.16 1.20 18.61
N PHE A 118 -4.47 1.15 18.34
CA PHE A 118 -5.05 1.69 17.12
C PHE A 118 -5.51 3.12 17.38
N LEU A 119 -4.70 4.08 16.96
CA LEU A 119 -4.94 5.50 17.20
C LEU A 119 -6.09 6.02 16.35
N GLU A 120 -6.75 7.08 16.83
CA GLU A 120 -7.84 7.72 16.09
C GLU A 120 -7.36 8.28 14.73
N SER A 121 -6.12 8.77 14.66
CA SER A 121 -5.49 9.24 13.42
C SER A 121 -5.36 8.13 12.38
N GLU A 122 -4.89 6.95 12.78
CA GLU A 122 -4.75 5.79 11.90
C GLU A 122 -6.11 5.23 11.47
N ARG A 123 -7.06 5.21 12.39
CA ARG A 123 -8.45 4.81 12.10
C ARG A 123 -9.07 5.72 11.06
N ALA A 124 -8.88 7.04 11.18
CA ALA A 124 -9.36 7.99 10.21
C ALA A 124 -8.74 7.75 8.80
N GLN A 125 -7.48 7.32 8.72
CA GLN A 125 -6.88 6.93 7.44
C GLN A 125 -7.47 5.64 6.88
N CYS A 126 -7.67 4.62 7.72
CA CYS A 126 -8.30 3.36 7.32
C CYS A 126 -9.73 3.59 6.81
N GLU A 127 -10.50 4.46 7.47
CA GLU A 127 -11.83 4.86 7.01
C GLU A 127 -11.80 5.61 5.68
N ALA A 128 -10.82 6.51 5.48
CA ALA A 128 -10.65 7.23 4.22
C ALA A 128 -10.34 6.27 3.06
N ILE A 129 -9.46 5.28 3.30
CA ILE A 129 -9.13 4.22 2.34
C ILE A 129 -10.38 3.39 2.01
N CYS A 130 -11.11 2.90 3.03
CA CYS A 130 -12.34 2.14 2.85
C CYS A 130 -13.38 2.93 2.02
N ARG A 131 -13.57 4.22 2.34
CA ARG A 131 -14.51 5.10 1.62
C ARG A 131 -14.17 5.22 0.14
N VAL A 132 -12.90 5.36 -0.20
CA VAL A 132 -12.44 5.47 -1.60
C VAL A 132 -12.60 4.15 -2.34
N LEU A 133 -12.42 3.02 -1.65
CA LEU A 133 -12.62 1.68 -2.20
C LEU A 133 -14.10 1.24 -2.22
N GLY A 134 -15.00 1.99 -1.58
CA GLY A 134 -16.41 1.63 -1.47
C GLY A 134 -16.67 0.46 -0.51
N LEU A 135 -15.83 0.31 0.50
CA LEU A 135 -15.91 -0.70 1.55
C LEU A 135 -16.28 -0.06 2.90
N ASP A 136 -16.69 -0.89 3.86
CA ASP A 136 -16.95 -0.48 5.24
C ASP A 136 -15.87 -1.05 6.17
N LEU A 137 -15.22 -0.20 6.96
CA LEU A 137 -14.15 -0.62 7.87
C LEU A 137 -14.64 -1.64 8.91
N ARG A 138 -15.92 -1.56 9.30
CA ARG A 138 -16.54 -2.43 10.31
C ARG A 138 -16.63 -3.89 9.88
N ASP A 139 -16.56 -4.17 8.58
CA ASP A 139 -16.56 -5.54 8.07
C ASP A 139 -15.20 -6.25 8.29
N TYR A 140 -14.18 -5.50 8.74
CA TYR A 140 -12.79 -5.96 8.88
C TYR A 140 -12.17 -5.72 10.25
N GLU A 141 -12.84 -4.99 11.16
CA GLU A 141 -12.36 -4.67 12.52
C GLU A 141 -12.33 -5.89 13.45
#